data_AF-A0A6I2V195-F1
#
_entry.id   AF-A0A6I2V195-F1
#
_cell.length_a   1.000
_cell.length_b   1.000
_cell.length_c   1.000
_cell.angle_alpha   90.00
_cell.angle_beta   90.00
_cell.angle_gamma   90.00
#
_symmetry.space_group_name_H-M   'P 1'
#
loop_
_entity.id
_entity.type
_entity.pdbx_description
1 polymer ?
#
loop_
_entity_poly.entity_id
_entity_poly.type
_entity_poly.pdbx_seq_one_letter_code
_entity_poly.pdbx_strand_id
1 'polypeptide(L)'
;MNLKKYKRAFVVSIVILLVGVIAYILGWSTLLTVKQIEITGTSSQAVISNQLASKEITLTPGMKLARVDIRGINRSLSEMKWLDTYSIKRSWISRDISIAVIEKTAVAKAKGANSQLLYFDKNGEIFKPISAKQIALQSSLPLVISDKNEEADLAEVALLLAMLPDGFNELLAGLDGISIGKSGFIVMKSAINGKSVRINWGRADHVAQKIKVLQALVKLPENKAASNFDLSLPTSPIVS
;
A
#
# COMPACT_ATOMS: atom_id res chain seq x y z
N MET A 1 -25.51 48.80 43.40
CA MET A 1 -24.55 48.53 42.30
C MET A 1 -24.29 47.03 42.22
N ASN A 2 -24.60 46.37 41.11
CA ASN A 2 -24.73 44.90 41.06
C ASN A 2 -23.36 44.24 40.80
N LEU A 3 -22.52 44.10 41.85
CA LEU A 3 -21.12 43.60 41.75
C LEU A 3 -20.99 42.28 40.96
N LYS A 4 -22.00 41.42 40.99
CA LYS A 4 -22.02 40.16 40.20
C LYS A 4 -22.02 40.41 38.69
N LYS A 5 -22.68 41.46 38.19
CA LYS A 5 -22.72 41.82 36.77
C LYS A 5 -21.35 42.32 36.29
N TYR A 6 -20.68 43.17 37.08
CA TYR A 6 -19.34 43.68 36.76
C TYR A 6 -18.27 42.58 36.80
N LYS A 7 -18.34 41.66 37.78
CA LYS A 7 -17.45 40.48 37.81
C LYS A 7 -17.62 39.59 36.58
N ARG A 8 -18.86 39.32 36.16
CA ARG A 8 -19.14 38.55 34.93
C ARG A 8 -18.63 39.26 33.68
N ALA A 9 -18.89 40.56 33.55
CA ALA A 9 -18.41 41.36 32.43
C ALA A 9 -16.86 41.36 32.36
N PHE A 10 -16.19 41.54 33.50
CA PHE A 10 -14.74 41.50 33.59
C PHE A 10 -14.15 40.14 33.17
N VAL A 11 -14.73 39.03 33.65
CA VAL A 11 -14.31 37.68 33.25
C VAL A 11 -14.50 37.47 31.75
N VAL A 12 -15.64 37.89 31.19
CA VAL A 12 -15.90 37.78 29.74
C VAL A 12 -14.89 38.59 28.93
N SER A 13 -14.58 39.82 29.35
CA SER A 13 -13.56 40.65 28.70
C SER A 13 -12.17 40.02 28.72
N ILE A 14 -11.77 39.40 29.84
CA ILE A 14 -10.50 38.66 29.93
C ILE A 14 -10.48 37.48 28.97
N VAL A 15 -11.57 36.70 28.90
CA VAL A 15 -11.65 35.55 28.00
C VAL A 15 -11.55 35.99 26.54
N ILE A 16 -12.25 37.05 26.15
CA ILE A 16 -12.17 37.61 24.78
C ILE A 16 -10.75 38.08 24.47
N LEU A 17 -10.12 38.81 25.39
CA LEU A 17 -8.74 39.26 25.22
C LEU A 17 -7.78 38.08 25.06
N LEU A 18 -7.91 37.05 25.90
CA LEU A 18 -7.10 35.84 25.84
C LEU A 18 -7.27 35.11 24.50
N VAL A 19 -8.50 34.95 24.04
CA VAL A 19 -8.80 34.33 22.73
C VAL A 19 -8.20 35.17 21.60
N GLY A 20 -8.30 36.49 21.67
CA GLY A 20 -7.70 37.41 20.70
C GLY A 20 -6.18 37.29 20.64
N VAL A 21 -5.51 37.22 21.79
CA VAL A 21 -4.06 37.03 21.88
C VAL A 21 -3.65 35.67 21.31
N ILE A 22 -4.38 34.59 21.63
CA ILE A 22 -4.13 33.25 21.08
C ILE A 22 -4.32 33.25 19.55
N ALA A 23 -5.40 33.84 19.05
CA ALA A 23 -5.66 33.94 17.62
C ALA A 23 -4.55 34.74 16.91
N TYR A 24 -4.07 35.83 17.50
CA TYR A 24 -2.95 36.61 16.98
C TYR A 24 -1.66 35.77 16.92
N ILE A 25 -1.33 35.06 18.00
CA ILE A 25 -0.14 34.19 18.07
C ILE A 25 -0.20 33.09 17.01
N LEU A 26 -1.37 32.50 16.78
CA LEU A 26 -1.53 31.43 15.78
C LEU A 26 -1.52 31.94 14.34
N GLY A 27 -2.11 33.12 14.08
CA GLY A 27 -2.36 33.60 12.71
C GLY A 27 -1.32 34.56 12.15
N TRP A 28 -0.62 35.32 13.02
CA TRP A 28 0.24 36.44 12.64
C TRP A 28 1.60 36.47 13.35
N SER A 29 1.79 35.75 14.46
CA SER A 29 3.09 35.72 15.15
C SER A 29 4.13 34.85 14.43
N THR A 30 5.40 35.20 14.64
CA THR A 30 6.59 34.44 14.20
C THR A 30 6.94 33.27 15.13
N LEU A 31 6.31 33.19 16.31
CA LEU A 31 6.59 32.17 17.32
C LEU A 31 6.19 30.76 16.86
N LEU A 32 5.12 30.65 16.06
CA LEU A 32 4.56 29.38 15.59
C LEU A 32 4.68 29.25 14.07
N THR A 33 5.87 29.54 13.54
CA THR A 33 6.19 29.23 12.15
C THR A 33 6.87 27.87 12.02
N VAL A 34 6.61 27.19 10.90
CA VAL A 34 7.23 25.92 10.52
C VAL A 34 8.75 26.09 10.53
N LYS A 35 9.42 25.36 11.40
CA LYS A 35 10.87 25.32 11.48
C LYS A 35 11.43 24.32 10.48
N GLN A 36 10.87 23.11 10.47
CA GLN A 36 11.31 22.03 9.60
C GLN A 36 10.13 21.26 9.02
N ILE A 37 10.32 20.75 7.81
CA ILE A 37 9.43 19.80 7.15
C ILE A 37 10.24 18.53 6.97
N GLU A 38 9.71 17.43 7.47
CA GLU A 38 10.37 16.14 7.42
C GLU A 38 9.49 15.15 6.65
N ILE A 39 10.04 14.55 5.60
CA ILE A 39 9.38 13.48 4.85
C ILE A 39 10.17 12.20 5.10
N THR A 40 9.52 11.19 5.68
CA THR A 40 10.17 9.92 6.06
C THR A 40 9.48 8.72 5.45
N GLY A 41 10.20 7.60 5.37
CA GLY A 41 9.68 6.32 4.87
C GLY A 41 9.77 6.12 3.35
N THR A 42 10.30 7.11 2.61
CA THR A 42 10.59 7.00 1.18
C THR A 42 11.92 7.67 0.81
N SER A 43 12.58 7.14 -0.23
CA SER A 43 13.70 7.82 -0.90
C SER A 43 13.23 8.87 -1.92
N SER A 44 11.95 8.85 -2.31
CA SER A 44 11.37 9.68 -3.37
C SER A 44 10.67 10.93 -2.83
N GLN A 45 11.28 11.58 -1.84
CA GLN A 45 10.74 12.77 -1.17
C GLN A 45 10.45 13.91 -2.17
N ALA A 46 11.32 14.08 -3.17
CA ALA A 46 11.14 15.09 -4.21
C ALA A 46 9.85 14.90 -5.03
N VAL A 47 9.43 13.65 -5.28
CA VAL A 47 8.18 13.37 -6.00
C VAL A 47 6.98 13.82 -5.17
N ILE A 48 7.02 13.58 -3.86
CA ILE A 48 5.97 14.06 -2.94
C ILE A 48 5.92 15.58 -2.94
N SER A 49 7.07 16.25 -2.75
CA SER A 49 7.15 17.71 -2.75
C SER A 49 6.64 18.34 -4.05
N ASN A 50 6.99 17.75 -5.20
CA ASN A 50 6.55 18.23 -6.51
C ASN A 50 5.04 18.07 -6.71
N GLN A 51 4.45 16.97 -6.24
CA GLN A 51 2.99 16.77 -6.29
C GLN A 51 2.24 17.72 -5.35
N LEU A 52 2.80 18.06 -4.20
CA LEU A 52 2.22 19.09 -3.33
C LEU A 52 2.27 20.46 -4.01
N ALA A 53 3.41 20.81 -4.61
CA ALA A 53 3.59 22.05 -5.33
C ALA A 53 2.64 22.16 -6.55
N SER A 54 2.43 21.08 -7.31
CA SER A 54 1.52 21.07 -8.46
C SER A 54 0.05 21.28 -8.11
N LYS A 55 -0.31 21.06 -6.83
CA LYS A 55 -1.64 21.33 -6.26
C LYS A 55 -1.72 22.67 -5.53
N GLU A 56 -0.71 23.53 -5.72
CA GLU A 56 -0.57 24.83 -5.05
C GLU A 56 -0.50 24.73 -3.51
N ILE A 57 -0.18 23.55 -2.98
CA ILE A 57 0.00 23.32 -1.55
C ILE A 57 1.41 23.80 -1.19
N THR A 58 1.49 25.03 -0.69
CA THR A 58 2.75 25.58 -0.22
C THR A 58 3.15 24.88 1.08
N LEU A 59 4.33 24.27 1.11
CA LEU A 59 4.91 23.68 2.30
C LEU A 59 6.37 24.12 2.38
N THR A 60 6.60 25.27 3.00
CA THR A 60 7.92 25.89 3.11
C THR A 60 8.24 26.26 4.56
N PRO A 61 9.51 26.13 4.99
CA PRO A 61 9.92 26.66 6.28
C PRO A 61 9.61 28.16 6.40
N GLY A 62 9.26 28.61 7.60
CA GLY A 62 8.87 29.99 7.89
C GLY A 62 7.39 30.31 7.74
N MET A 63 6.59 29.43 7.13
CA MET A 63 5.15 29.64 7.06
C MET A 63 4.47 29.43 8.41
N LYS A 64 3.28 30.00 8.58
CA LYS A 64 2.54 29.93 9.85
C LYS A 64 2.01 28.51 10.02
N LEU A 65 2.35 27.85 11.13
CA LEU A 65 2.03 26.45 11.37
C LEU A 65 0.51 26.20 11.34
N ALA A 66 -0.28 27.18 11.81
CA ALA A 66 -1.74 27.14 11.76
C ALA A 66 -2.32 27.14 10.33
N ARG A 67 -1.60 27.72 9.36
CA ARG A 67 -2.05 27.86 7.96
C ARG A 67 -1.67 26.69 7.07
N VAL A 68 -0.87 25.74 7.55
CA VAL A 68 -0.50 24.55 6.80
C VAL A 68 -1.76 23.75 6.47
N ASP A 69 -2.03 23.52 5.19
CA ASP A 69 -3.22 22.77 4.75
C ASP A 69 -3.02 21.26 4.86
N ILE A 70 -3.22 20.73 6.07
CA ILE A 70 -3.12 19.28 6.35
C ILE A 70 -4.17 18.49 5.55
N ARG A 71 -5.33 19.07 5.26
CA ARG A 71 -6.39 18.39 4.50
C ARG A 71 -6.03 18.31 3.02
N GLY A 72 -5.51 19.39 2.45
CA GLY A 72 -4.95 19.41 1.10
C GLY A 72 -3.81 18.42 0.94
N ILE A 73 -2.87 18.37 1.89
CA ILE A 73 -1.77 17.39 1.88
C ILE A 73 -2.32 15.96 1.89
N ASN A 74 -3.25 15.64 2.81
CA ASN A 74 -3.89 14.31 2.85
C ASN A 74 -4.54 13.94 1.52
N ARG A 75 -5.28 14.87 0.91
CA ARG A 75 -5.92 14.65 -0.40
C ARG A 75 -4.89 14.41 -1.49
N SER A 76 -3.83 15.21 -1.55
CA SER A 76 -2.77 15.07 -2.54
C SER A 76 -2.01 13.73 -2.39
N LEU A 77 -1.71 13.30 -1.17
CA LEU A 77 -1.10 11.99 -0.92
C LEU A 77 -2.06 10.83 -1.26
N SER A 78 -3.36 10.97 -1.04
CA SER A 78 -4.36 9.94 -1.38
C SER A 78 -4.44 9.64 -2.88
N GLU A 79 -4.07 10.60 -3.73
CA GLU A 79 -4.01 10.42 -5.19
C GLU A 79 -2.77 9.62 -5.63
N MET A 80 -1.76 9.47 -4.75
CA MET A 80 -0.51 8.77 -5.06
C MET A 80 -0.65 7.26 -4.86
N LYS A 81 -1.06 6.54 -5.92
CA LYS A 81 -1.25 5.09 -5.87
C LYS A 81 -0.02 4.26 -5.45
N TRP A 82 1.20 4.80 -5.50
CA TRP A 82 2.42 4.10 -5.08
C TRP A 82 2.65 4.11 -3.56
N LEU A 83 1.85 4.88 -2.81
CA LEU A 83 1.84 4.91 -1.35
C LEU A 83 0.76 3.97 -0.81
N ASP A 84 1.10 3.22 0.24
CA ASP A 84 0.18 2.33 0.93
C ASP A 84 -0.52 3.07 2.07
N THR A 85 0.26 3.69 2.95
CA THR A 85 -0.26 4.49 4.05
C THR A 85 0.55 5.76 4.22
N TYR A 86 -0.07 6.78 4.81
CA TYR A 86 0.57 8.05 5.08
C TYR A 86 -0.02 8.68 6.35
N SER A 87 0.79 9.45 7.05
CA SER A 87 0.41 10.16 8.26
C SER A 87 1.07 11.52 8.28
N ILE A 88 0.27 12.57 8.50
CA ILE A 88 0.76 13.93 8.65
C ILE A 88 0.56 14.37 10.08
N LYS A 89 1.64 14.81 10.73
CA LYS A 89 1.62 15.35 12.08
C LYS A 89 2.09 16.79 12.09
N ARG A 90 1.38 17.61 12.85
CA ARG A 90 1.75 19.00 13.14
C ARG A 90 2.22 19.07 14.59
N SER A 91 3.51 19.33 14.77
CA SER A 91 4.14 19.43 16.09
C SER A 91 4.24 20.89 16.50
N TRP A 92 3.32 21.34 17.36
CA TRP A 92 3.24 22.75 17.77
C TRP A 92 4.44 23.22 18.60
N ILE A 93 4.97 22.35 19.46
CA ILE A 93 6.07 22.66 20.38
C ILE A 93 7.40 22.70 19.62
N SER A 94 7.71 21.65 18.85
CA SER A 94 8.95 21.59 18.07
C SER A 94 8.90 22.44 16.79
N ARG A 95 7.68 22.84 16.39
CA ARG A 95 7.35 23.66 15.22
C ARG A 95 7.59 22.94 13.89
N ASP A 96 7.38 21.63 13.86
CA ASP A 96 7.66 20.81 12.68
C ASP A 96 6.39 20.27 12.02
N ILE A 97 6.49 20.02 10.73
CA ILE A 97 5.52 19.21 9.96
C ILE A 97 6.20 17.91 9.56
N SER A 98 5.68 16.79 10.06
CA SER A 98 6.18 15.46 9.71
C SER A 98 5.20 14.77 8.79
N ILE A 99 5.68 14.31 7.65
CA ILE A 99 4.96 13.48 6.68
C ILE A 99 5.63 12.12 6.65
N ALA A 100 5.05 11.15 7.33
CA ALA A 100 5.50 9.77 7.29
C ALA A 100 4.70 9.02 6.23
N VAL A 101 5.38 8.31 5.33
CA VAL A 101 4.73 7.47 4.31
C VAL A 101 5.24 6.05 4.37
N ILE A 102 4.41 5.09 3.97
CA ILE A 102 4.77 3.71 3.70
C ILE A 102 4.50 3.46 2.23
N GLU A 103 5.53 3.00 1.52
CA GLU A 103 5.43 2.68 0.10
C GLU A 103 4.72 1.34 -0.12
N LYS A 104 3.90 1.24 -1.17
CA LYS A 104 3.36 -0.07 -1.58
C LYS A 104 4.48 -1.01 -1.99
N THR A 105 4.29 -2.29 -1.69
CA THR A 105 5.17 -3.37 -2.13
C THR A 105 4.41 -4.21 -3.15
N ALA A 106 4.97 -4.30 -4.36
CA ALA A 106 4.38 -5.14 -5.39
C ALA A 106 4.59 -6.61 -5.05
N VAL A 107 3.56 -7.44 -5.28
CA VAL A 107 3.65 -8.90 -5.10
C VAL A 107 3.93 -9.62 -6.41
N ALA A 108 3.55 -9.00 -7.53
CA ALA A 108 3.81 -9.51 -8.88
C ALA A 108 3.73 -8.38 -9.91
N LYS A 109 4.13 -8.70 -11.14
CA LYS A 109 3.96 -7.84 -12.31
C LYS A 109 3.08 -8.54 -13.34
N ALA A 110 2.23 -7.82 -14.04
CA ALA A 110 1.37 -8.33 -15.09
C ALA A 110 1.74 -7.72 -16.44
N LYS A 111 1.51 -8.47 -17.52
CA LYS A 111 1.55 -7.92 -18.87
C LYS A 111 0.22 -7.25 -19.17
N GLY A 112 0.20 -5.93 -19.21
CA GLY A 112 -0.95 -5.14 -19.62
C GLY A 112 -1.10 -5.02 -21.13
N ALA A 113 -2.08 -4.22 -21.56
CA ALA A 113 -2.25 -3.86 -22.96
C ALA A 113 -0.95 -3.27 -23.54
N ASN A 114 -0.68 -3.52 -24.81
CA ASN A 114 0.50 -3.04 -25.54
C ASN A 114 1.86 -3.48 -24.92
N SER A 115 1.89 -4.60 -24.20
CA SER A 115 3.10 -5.12 -23.53
C SER A 115 3.66 -4.21 -22.43
N GLN A 116 2.86 -3.28 -21.90
CA GLN A 116 3.26 -2.51 -20.72
C GLN A 116 3.29 -3.42 -19.48
N LEU A 117 4.31 -3.28 -18.65
CA LEU A 117 4.33 -3.93 -17.34
C LEU A 117 3.48 -3.15 -16.34
N LEU A 118 2.53 -3.84 -15.73
CA LEU A 118 1.71 -3.37 -14.63
C LEU A 118 2.23 -4.00 -13.33
N TYR A 119 2.24 -3.25 -12.24
CA TYR A 119 2.64 -3.74 -10.93
C TYR A 119 1.46 -3.64 -9.99
N PHE A 120 1.26 -4.64 -9.14
CA PHE A 120 0.15 -4.63 -8.20
C PHE A 120 0.57 -5.18 -6.85
N ASP A 121 -0.11 -4.69 -5.81
CA ASP A 121 0.16 -5.06 -4.43
C ASP A 121 -0.65 -6.30 -3.99
N LYS A 122 -0.55 -6.63 -2.69
CA LYS A 122 -1.26 -7.77 -2.08
C LYS A 122 -2.79 -7.71 -2.18
N ASN A 123 -3.36 -6.54 -2.45
CA ASN A 123 -4.80 -6.34 -2.61
C ASN A 123 -5.22 -6.34 -4.09
N GLY A 124 -4.26 -6.47 -5.03
CA GLY A 124 -4.51 -6.36 -6.46
C GLY A 124 -4.51 -4.93 -6.97
N GLU A 125 -4.18 -3.93 -6.15
CA GLU A 125 -4.21 -2.54 -6.57
C GLU A 125 -3.03 -2.23 -7.49
N ILE A 126 -3.33 -1.80 -8.71
CA ILE A 126 -2.30 -1.44 -9.69
C ILE A 126 -1.66 -0.11 -9.32
N PHE A 127 -0.33 -0.07 -9.31
CA PHE A 127 0.45 1.14 -9.13
C PHE A 127 1.71 1.14 -10.00
N LYS A 128 2.34 2.31 -10.11
CA LYS A 128 3.64 2.45 -10.76
C LYS A 128 4.72 2.57 -9.67
N PRO A 129 5.74 1.71 -9.64
CA PRO A 129 6.89 1.88 -8.77
C PRO A 129 7.59 3.23 -9.03
N ILE A 130 7.92 3.96 -7.96
CA ILE A 130 8.54 5.28 -8.04
C ILE A 130 9.87 5.33 -7.29
N SER A 131 9.96 4.68 -6.12
CA SER A 131 11.16 4.73 -5.29
C SER A 131 12.26 3.78 -5.79
N ALA A 132 13.51 4.09 -5.45
CA ALA A 132 14.64 3.20 -5.75
C ALA A 132 14.41 1.80 -5.14
N LYS A 133 13.82 1.74 -3.94
CA LYS A 133 13.46 0.49 -3.26
C LYS A 133 12.43 -0.30 -4.06
N GLN A 134 11.35 0.34 -4.52
CA GLN A 134 10.32 -0.33 -5.32
C GLN A 134 10.86 -0.78 -6.68
N ILE A 135 11.73 0.03 -7.30
CA ILE A 135 12.34 -0.27 -8.60
C ILE A 135 13.29 -1.48 -8.50
N ALA A 136 14.10 -1.54 -7.44
CA ALA A 136 15.04 -2.65 -7.23
C ALA A 136 14.36 -4.03 -7.10
N LEU A 137 13.12 -4.07 -6.62
CA LEU A 137 12.35 -5.31 -6.46
C LEU A 137 11.74 -5.82 -7.77
N GLN A 138 11.66 -5.00 -8.83
CA GLN A 138 10.90 -5.37 -10.04
C GLN A 138 11.42 -6.61 -10.77
N SER A 139 12.73 -6.85 -10.73
CA SER A 139 13.38 -7.96 -11.42
C SER A 139 13.02 -9.31 -10.81
N SER A 140 12.78 -9.37 -9.49
CA SER A 140 12.42 -10.60 -8.77
C SER A 140 10.92 -10.86 -8.72
N LEU A 141 10.07 -9.95 -9.20
CA LEU A 141 8.62 -10.15 -9.20
C LEU A 141 8.19 -11.18 -10.26
N PRO A 142 7.30 -12.11 -9.89
CA PRO A 142 6.75 -13.09 -10.83
C PRO A 142 5.86 -12.42 -11.87
N LEU A 143 5.84 -12.98 -13.08
CA LEU A 143 5.00 -12.50 -14.18
C LEU A 143 3.62 -13.15 -14.15
N VAL A 144 2.59 -12.32 -14.25
CA VAL A 144 1.19 -12.72 -14.37
C VAL A 144 0.69 -12.45 -15.79
N ILE A 145 0.05 -13.44 -16.38
CA ILE A 145 -0.59 -13.37 -17.69
C ILE A 145 -2.09 -13.49 -17.47
N SER A 146 -2.84 -12.44 -17.78
CA SER A 146 -4.31 -12.46 -17.75
C SER A 146 -4.83 -12.43 -19.19
N ASP A 147 -5.75 -13.33 -19.51
CA ASP A 147 -6.40 -13.34 -20.82
C ASP A 147 -7.32 -12.13 -21.02
N LYS A 148 -7.91 -11.59 -19.93
CA LYS A 148 -8.81 -10.43 -19.99
C LYS A 148 -8.10 -9.09 -19.81
N ASN A 149 -6.92 -9.08 -19.19
CA ASN A 149 -6.17 -7.88 -18.79
C ASN A 149 -6.98 -6.93 -17.90
N GLU A 150 -7.78 -7.48 -16.99
CA GLU A 150 -8.65 -6.72 -16.06
C GLU A 150 -8.05 -6.65 -14.65
N GLU A 151 -8.33 -5.58 -13.91
CA GLU A 151 -7.90 -5.44 -12.50
C GLU A 151 -8.46 -6.54 -11.60
N ALA A 152 -9.68 -7.01 -11.87
CA ALA A 152 -10.32 -8.08 -11.10
C ALA A 152 -9.52 -9.41 -11.16
N ASP A 153 -8.97 -9.74 -12.33
CA ASP A 153 -8.13 -10.92 -12.53
C ASP A 153 -6.84 -10.82 -11.68
N LEU A 154 -6.24 -9.62 -11.62
CA LEU A 154 -5.03 -9.38 -10.82
C LEU A 154 -5.32 -9.44 -9.33
N ALA A 155 -6.50 -8.98 -8.90
CA ALA A 155 -6.94 -9.08 -7.51
C ALA A 155 -7.14 -10.54 -7.07
N GLU A 156 -7.70 -11.41 -7.92
CA GLU A 156 -7.80 -12.84 -7.64
C GLU A 156 -6.41 -13.49 -7.46
N VAL A 157 -5.44 -13.14 -8.32
CA VAL A 157 -4.06 -13.62 -8.21
C VAL A 157 -3.37 -13.05 -6.97
N ALA A 158 -3.57 -11.77 -6.66
CA ALA A 158 -3.03 -11.13 -5.47
C ALA A 158 -3.54 -11.80 -4.18
N LEU A 159 -4.84 -12.10 -4.12
CA LEU A 159 -5.46 -12.82 -3.01
C LEU A 159 -4.84 -14.21 -2.82
N LEU A 160 -4.65 -14.95 -3.91
CA LEU A 160 -3.97 -16.25 -3.86
C LEU A 160 -2.57 -16.10 -3.27
N LEU A 161 -1.76 -15.17 -3.79
CA LEU A 161 -0.39 -14.93 -3.35
C LEU A 161 -0.32 -14.47 -1.88
N ALA A 162 -1.23 -13.61 -1.45
CA ALA A 162 -1.29 -13.09 -0.09
C ALA A 162 -1.70 -14.16 0.95
N MET A 163 -2.43 -15.19 0.53
CA MET A 163 -2.83 -16.30 1.40
C MET A 163 -1.81 -17.43 1.45
N LEU A 164 -0.80 -17.45 0.58
CA LEU A 164 0.27 -18.43 0.66
C LEU A 164 1.05 -18.23 1.97
N PRO A 165 1.12 -19.24 2.85
CA PRO A 165 1.87 -19.15 4.08
C PRO A 165 3.35 -18.88 3.81
N ASP A 166 4.04 -18.24 4.76
CA ASP A 166 5.51 -18.07 4.72
C ASP A 166 6.26 -19.40 4.55
N GLY A 167 5.65 -20.53 4.94
CA GLY A 167 6.19 -21.87 4.70
C GLY A 167 6.20 -22.34 3.23
N PHE A 168 5.61 -21.57 2.31
CA PHE A 168 5.62 -21.81 0.87
C PHE A 168 6.66 -20.96 0.12
N ASN A 169 7.68 -20.48 0.83
CA ASN A 169 8.81 -19.77 0.22
C ASN A 169 9.42 -20.53 -0.95
N GLU A 170 9.40 -21.86 -0.96
CA GLU A 170 9.88 -22.64 -2.10
C GLU A 170 9.01 -22.45 -3.35
N LEU A 171 7.68 -22.42 -3.21
CA LEU A 171 6.79 -22.12 -4.34
C LEU A 171 6.98 -20.69 -4.85
N LEU A 172 7.26 -19.74 -3.96
CA LEU A 172 7.50 -18.36 -4.36
C LEU A 172 8.90 -18.18 -4.98
N ALA A 173 9.91 -18.88 -4.46
CA ALA A 173 11.27 -18.86 -4.98
C ALA A 173 11.39 -19.54 -6.34
N GLY A 174 10.63 -20.63 -6.56
CA GLY A 174 10.56 -21.34 -7.83
C GLY A 174 9.54 -20.76 -8.82
N LEU A 175 8.87 -19.66 -8.47
CA LEU A 175 7.75 -19.12 -9.24
C LEU A 175 8.22 -18.60 -10.61
N ASP A 176 7.84 -19.32 -11.66
CA ASP A 176 8.16 -18.97 -13.05
C ASP A 176 7.07 -18.08 -13.66
N GLY A 177 5.81 -18.36 -13.32
CA GLY A 177 4.71 -17.52 -13.77
C GLY A 177 3.35 -17.97 -13.27
N ILE A 178 2.39 -17.04 -13.37
CA ILE A 178 0.98 -17.27 -13.06
C ILE A 178 0.16 -16.87 -14.28
N SER A 179 -0.84 -17.67 -14.62
CA SER A 179 -1.80 -17.32 -15.65
C SER A 179 -3.21 -17.41 -15.12
N ILE A 180 -4.07 -16.47 -15.51
CA ILE A 180 -5.50 -16.51 -15.26
C ILE A 180 -6.25 -16.51 -16.59
N GLY A 181 -6.99 -17.59 -16.83
CA GLY A 181 -7.75 -17.78 -18.06
C GLY A 181 -9.08 -17.05 -18.05
N LYS A 182 -9.78 -16.99 -19.19
CA LYS A 182 -11.10 -16.33 -19.32
C LYS A 182 -12.16 -16.81 -18.31
N SER A 183 -12.08 -18.06 -17.85
CA SER A 183 -12.97 -18.64 -16.84
C SER A 183 -12.66 -18.22 -15.40
N GLY A 184 -11.61 -17.41 -15.18
CA GLY A 184 -11.10 -17.06 -13.84
C GLY A 184 -10.28 -18.18 -13.20
N PHE A 185 -9.78 -19.13 -14.01
CA PHE A 185 -8.97 -20.24 -13.50
C PHE A 185 -7.51 -19.82 -13.45
N ILE A 186 -6.92 -19.91 -12.26
CA ILE A 186 -5.55 -19.56 -11.97
C ILE A 186 -4.69 -20.82 -12.05
N VAL A 187 -3.63 -20.72 -12.84
CA VAL A 187 -2.58 -21.73 -12.93
C VAL A 187 -1.26 -21.11 -12.56
N MET A 188 -0.52 -21.78 -11.70
CA MET A 188 0.81 -21.40 -11.26
C MET A 188 1.84 -22.41 -11.78
N LYS A 189 2.93 -21.90 -12.35
CA LYS A 189 4.13 -22.69 -12.65
C LYS A 189 5.20 -22.33 -11.63
N SER A 190 5.68 -23.33 -10.90
CA SER A 190 6.63 -23.13 -9.83
C SER A 190 7.61 -24.32 -9.71
N ALA A 191 8.37 -24.41 -8.63
CA ALA A 191 9.19 -25.55 -8.29
C ALA A 191 8.94 -26.02 -6.85
N ILE A 192 8.97 -27.34 -6.64
CA ILE A 192 8.94 -28.00 -5.33
C ILE A 192 10.07 -29.02 -5.30
N ASN A 193 10.91 -28.97 -4.27
CA ASN A 193 12.16 -29.75 -4.18
C ASN A 193 13.03 -29.63 -5.44
N GLY A 194 13.10 -28.42 -6.01
CA GLY A 194 13.82 -28.13 -7.26
C GLY A 194 13.21 -28.72 -8.55
N LYS A 195 12.05 -29.38 -8.48
CA LYS A 195 11.34 -29.92 -9.64
C LYS A 195 10.24 -28.97 -10.08
N SER A 196 10.16 -28.70 -11.39
CA SER A 196 9.08 -27.89 -11.95
C SER A 196 7.73 -28.55 -11.72
N VAL A 197 6.78 -27.78 -11.19
CA VAL A 197 5.40 -28.19 -10.97
C VAL A 197 4.42 -27.19 -11.57
N ARG A 198 3.29 -27.70 -12.06
CA ARG A 198 2.14 -26.93 -12.50
C ARG A 198 1.02 -27.16 -11.49
N ILE A 199 0.52 -26.08 -10.90
CA ILE A 199 -0.58 -26.10 -9.93
C ILE A 199 -1.77 -25.40 -10.56
N ASN A 200 -2.84 -26.14 -10.84
CA ASN A 200 -4.13 -25.56 -11.23
C ASN A 200 -4.91 -25.27 -9.96
N TRP A 201 -5.00 -24.00 -9.58
CA TRP A 201 -5.74 -23.57 -8.38
C TRP A 201 -7.26 -23.50 -8.63
N GLY A 202 -7.70 -23.56 -9.89
CA GLY A 202 -9.06 -23.18 -10.26
C GLY A 202 -9.29 -21.70 -9.92
N ARG A 203 -10.47 -21.36 -9.38
CA ARG A 203 -10.76 -19.97 -8.97
C ARG A 203 -10.05 -19.62 -7.65
N ALA A 204 -9.95 -18.33 -7.34
CA ALA A 204 -9.41 -17.85 -6.05
C ALA A 204 -10.39 -18.02 -4.86
N ASP A 205 -11.10 -19.15 -4.83
CA ASP A 205 -12.01 -19.55 -3.76
C ASP A 205 -11.42 -20.68 -2.91
N HIS A 206 -11.86 -20.80 -1.66
CA HIS A 206 -11.40 -21.85 -0.73
C HIS A 206 -9.86 -21.98 -0.64
N VAL A 207 -9.12 -20.89 -0.86
CA VAL A 207 -7.66 -20.90 -1.03
C VAL A 207 -6.96 -21.55 0.15
N ALA A 208 -7.37 -21.23 1.39
CA ALA A 208 -6.82 -21.85 2.60
C ALA A 208 -6.99 -23.39 2.63
N GLN A 209 -8.10 -23.92 2.10
CA GLN A 209 -8.31 -25.37 1.99
C GLN A 209 -7.43 -25.96 0.89
N LYS A 210 -7.37 -25.34 -0.28
CA LYS A 210 -6.51 -25.77 -1.41
C LYS A 210 -5.03 -25.82 -1.01
N ILE A 211 -4.58 -24.84 -0.23
CA ILE A 211 -3.22 -24.80 0.34
C ILE A 211 -2.98 -26.02 1.24
N LYS A 212 -3.89 -26.33 2.16
CA LYS A 212 -3.78 -27.53 3.02
C LYS A 212 -3.76 -28.83 2.21
N VAL A 213 -4.59 -28.91 1.17
CA VAL A 213 -4.63 -30.06 0.25
C VAL A 213 -3.29 -30.20 -0.47
N LEU A 214 -2.74 -29.13 -1.05
CA LEU A 214 -1.42 -29.16 -1.70
C LEU A 214 -0.31 -29.60 -0.74
N GLN A 215 -0.30 -29.08 0.49
CA GLN A 215 0.66 -29.49 1.52
C GLN A 215 0.58 -30.97 1.84
N ALA A 216 -0.63 -31.54 1.90
CA ALA A 216 -0.83 -32.96 2.13
C ALA A 216 -0.35 -33.79 0.94
N LEU A 217 -0.74 -33.41 -0.28
CA LEU A 217 -0.41 -34.13 -1.52
C LEU A 217 1.10 -34.19 -1.77
N VAL A 218 1.81 -33.07 -1.57
CA VAL A 218 3.27 -32.99 -1.79
C VAL A 218 4.06 -33.87 -0.81
N LYS A 219 3.51 -34.16 0.37
CA LYS A 219 4.15 -35.03 1.38
C LYS A 219 3.96 -36.52 1.11
N LEU A 220 2.99 -36.91 0.26
CA LEU A 220 2.73 -38.31 -0.02
C LEU A 220 3.88 -38.93 -0.84
N PRO A 221 4.44 -40.08 -0.43
CA PRO A 221 5.55 -40.72 -1.13
C PRO A 221 5.27 -41.02 -2.61
N GLU A 222 4.03 -41.40 -2.94
CA GLU A 222 3.57 -41.67 -4.31
C GLU A 222 3.61 -40.42 -5.22
N ASN A 223 3.51 -39.22 -4.65
CA ASN A 223 3.50 -37.97 -5.41
C ASN A 223 4.88 -37.34 -5.57
N LYS A 224 5.96 -38.00 -5.12
CA LYS A 224 7.34 -37.48 -5.23
C LYS A 224 7.79 -37.22 -6.68
N ALA A 225 7.17 -37.89 -7.65
CA ALA A 225 7.44 -37.72 -9.07
C ALA A 225 6.39 -36.85 -9.78
N ALA A 226 5.33 -36.43 -9.07
CA ALA A 226 4.26 -35.65 -9.66
C ALA A 226 4.75 -34.28 -10.12
N SER A 227 4.23 -33.83 -11.27
CA SER A 227 4.55 -32.54 -11.87
C SER A 227 3.32 -31.66 -12.04
N ASN A 228 2.12 -32.21 -11.87
CA ASN A 228 0.86 -31.49 -11.96
C ASN A 228 -0.01 -31.75 -10.74
N PHE A 229 -0.55 -30.68 -10.16
CA PHE A 229 -1.52 -30.72 -9.07
C PHE A 229 -2.74 -29.91 -9.49
N ASP A 230 -3.88 -30.58 -9.69
CA ASP A 230 -5.16 -29.92 -9.91
C ASP A 230 -5.93 -29.82 -8.59
N LEU A 231 -6.12 -28.59 -8.14
CA LEU A 231 -6.79 -28.19 -6.91
C LEU A 231 -8.09 -27.42 -7.19
N SER A 232 -8.55 -27.41 -8.45
CA SER A 232 -9.77 -26.69 -8.84
C SER A 232 -11.01 -27.18 -8.08
N LEU A 233 -11.03 -28.46 -7.72
CA LEU A 233 -11.99 -29.08 -6.81
C LEU A 233 -11.27 -29.59 -5.55
N PRO A 234 -11.32 -28.85 -4.42
CA PRO A 234 -10.56 -29.19 -3.21
C PRO A 234 -10.89 -30.57 -2.62
N THR A 235 -12.09 -31.09 -2.88
CA THR A 235 -12.56 -32.40 -2.39
C THR A 235 -12.12 -33.57 -3.26
N SER A 236 -11.68 -33.30 -4.49
CA SER A 236 -11.31 -34.31 -5.48
C SER A 236 -10.09 -33.85 -6.29
N PRO A 237 -8.92 -33.65 -5.65
CA PRO A 237 -7.73 -33.19 -6.36
C PRO A 237 -7.18 -34.28 -7.30
N ILE A 238 -6.54 -33.85 -8.38
CA ILE A 238 -5.90 -34.75 -9.35
C ILE A 238 -4.39 -34.52 -9.31
N VAL A 239 -3.61 -35.60 -9.30
CA VAL A 239 -2.14 -35.55 -9.28
C VAL A 239 -1.59 -36.43 -10.40
N SER A 240 -0.61 -35.91 -11.15
CA SER A 240 0.07 -36.63 -12.24
C SER A 240 1.51 -36.17 -12.43
#